data_AF-A0A4R3JU32-F1
#
_entry.id   AF-A0A4R3JU32-F1
#
_cell.length_a   1.000
_cell.length_b   1.000
_cell.length_c   1.000
_cell.angle_alpha   90.00
_cell.angle_beta   90.00
_cell.angle_gamma   90.00
#
_symmetry.space_group_name_H-M   'P 1'
#
loop_
_entity.id
_entity.type
_entity.pdbx_description
1 polymer ?
#
loop_
_entity_poly.entity_id
_entity_poly.type
_entity_poly.pdbx_seq_one_letter_code
_entity_poly.pdbx_strand_id
1 'polypeptide(L)'
;MKQALLSLILICLSGLAAAAPAGEAQTPMLDKLKAIESDSHRSRIRILEEADRCIEAANTAQAYRDCERKEKQAREHLREELRPRHQALRQEARQWRQSRQTEGMSTKP
;
A
#
# COMPACT_ATOMS: atom_id res chain seq x y z
N MET A 1 -52.60 -22.69 19.10
CA MET A 1 -51.59 -21.61 18.94
C MET A 1 -50.19 -22.22 18.75
N LYS A 2 -49.93 -22.89 17.62
CA LYS A 2 -48.63 -23.51 17.31
C LYS A 2 -48.43 -23.57 15.79
N GLN A 3 -48.44 -22.43 15.10
CA GLN A 3 -48.23 -22.41 13.64
C GLN A 3 -47.46 -21.18 13.12
N ALA A 4 -46.95 -20.31 13.99
CA ALA A 4 -46.33 -19.05 13.56
C ALA A 4 -44.82 -18.96 13.77
N LEU A 5 -44.11 -20.08 13.96
CA LEU A 5 -42.67 -20.06 14.30
C LEU A 5 -41.77 -20.85 13.33
N LEU A 6 -42.32 -21.44 12.26
CA LEU A 6 -41.56 -22.31 11.36
C LEU A 6 -41.28 -21.71 9.96
N SER A 7 -41.71 -20.47 9.69
CA SER A 7 -41.59 -19.88 8.35
C SER A 7 -40.54 -18.75 8.24
N LEU A 8 -39.77 -18.46 9.29
CA LEU A 8 -38.83 -17.34 9.31
C LEU A 8 -37.34 -17.74 9.27
N ILE A 9 -37.03 -18.98 8.90
CA ILE A 9 -35.65 -19.48 8.79
C ILE A 9 -35.26 -19.74 7.32
N LEU A 10 -36.15 -19.49 6.36
CA LEU A 10 -35.98 -19.91 4.96
C LEU A 10 -35.81 -18.75 3.94
N ILE A 11 -35.29 -17.58 4.35
CA ILE A 11 -35.16 -16.42 3.43
C ILE A 11 -33.72 -15.88 3.29
N CYS A 12 -32.73 -16.39 4.03
CA CYS A 12 -31.36 -15.81 3.98
C CYS A 12 -30.33 -16.60 3.14
N LEU A 13 -30.71 -17.67 2.42
CA LEU A 13 -29.75 -18.54 1.72
C LEU A 13 -29.74 -18.43 0.18
N SER A 14 -30.33 -17.39 -0.40
CA SER A 14 -30.42 -17.23 -1.87
C SER A 14 -29.64 -16.00 -2.34
N GLY A 15 -28.34 -15.95 -2.07
CA GLY A 15 -27.53 -14.80 -2.48
C GLY A 15 -26.02 -14.92 -2.30
N LEU A 16 -25.50 -16.06 -1.85
CA LEU A 16 -24.07 -16.34 -2.00
C LEU A 16 -23.80 -16.71 -3.46
N ALA A 17 -23.81 -15.69 -4.32
CA ALA A 17 -23.02 -15.77 -5.53
C ALA A 17 -21.58 -15.97 -5.04
N ALA A 18 -21.09 -17.21 -5.14
CA ALA A 18 -19.68 -17.47 -5.12
C ALA A 18 -19.09 -16.65 -6.27
N ALA A 19 -18.66 -15.43 -5.95
CA ALA A 19 -17.67 -14.75 -6.74
C ALA A 19 -16.48 -15.71 -6.72
N ALA A 20 -16.36 -16.51 -7.79
CA ALA A 20 -15.14 -17.23 -8.07
C ALA A 20 -14.01 -16.22 -7.81
N PRO A 21 -12.97 -16.57 -7.02
CA PRO A 21 -11.86 -15.66 -6.85
C PRO A 21 -11.40 -15.38 -8.27
N ALA A 22 -11.64 -14.16 -8.75
CA ALA A 22 -11.20 -13.74 -10.06
C ALA A 22 -9.70 -13.94 -9.97
N GLY A 23 -9.19 -15.03 -10.54
CA GLY A 23 -7.81 -15.47 -10.38
C GLY A 23 -6.97 -14.24 -10.62
N GLU A 24 -6.36 -13.74 -9.55
CA GLU A 24 -5.90 -12.36 -9.50
C GLU A 24 -5.01 -12.15 -10.70
N ALA A 25 -5.52 -11.44 -11.72
CA ALA A 25 -4.70 -10.95 -12.79
C ALA A 25 -3.87 -9.84 -12.15
N GLN A 26 -2.85 -10.26 -11.39
CA GLN A 26 -1.99 -9.40 -10.61
C GLN A 26 -1.26 -8.56 -11.64
N THR A 27 -1.70 -7.31 -11.77
CA THR A 27 -1.08 -6.42 -12.75
C THR A 27 0.39 -6.26 -12.34
N PRO A 28 1.35 -6.35 -13.28
CA PRO A 28 2.78 -6.24 -12.95
C PRO A 28 3.14 -4.93 -12.23
N MET A 29 2.26 -3.92 -12.27
CA MET A 29 2.40 -2.66 -11.53
C MET A 29 2.15 -2.82 -10.02
N LEU A 30 1.26 -3.73 -9.62
CA LEU A 30 0.95 -3.96 -8.21
C LEU A 30 2.14 -4.55 -7.46
N ASP A 31 2.86 -5.49 -8.05
CA ASP A 31 4.02 -6.11 -7.40
C ASP A 31 5.19 -5.14 -7.27
N LYS A 32 5.41 -4.30 -8.30
CA LYS A 32 6.38 -3.20 -8.22
C LYS A 32 6.01 -2.20 -7.12
N LEU A 33 4.73 -1.85 -6.99
CA LEU A 33 4.26 -0.97 -5.91
C LEU A 33 4.50 -1.60 -4.54
N LYS A 34 4.09 -2.87 -4.36
CA LYS A 34 4.29 -3.62 -3.11
C LYS A 34 5.76 -3.66 -2.71
N ALA A 35 6.68 -3.85 -3.66
CA ALA A 35 8.12 -3.84 -3.38
C ALA A 35 8.59 -2.48 -2.86
N ILE A 36 8.21 -1.37 -3.52
CA ILE A 36 8.57 -0.02 -3.08
C ILE A 36 7.99 0.28 -1.69
N GLU A 37 6.72 -0.05 -1.46
CA GLU A 37 6.07 0.18 -0.17
C GLU A 37 6.68 -0.67 0.95
N SER A 38 7.04 -1.92 0.66
CA SER A 38 7.73 -2.79 1.62
C SER A 38 9.09 -2.23 2.04
N ASP A 39 9.87 -1.73 1.08
CA ASP A 39 11.16 -1.08 1.36
C ASP A 39 10.98 0.22 2.17
N SER A 40 10.00 1.04 1.77
CA SER A 40 9.61 2.27 2.48
C SER A 40 9.26 1.98 3.94
N HIS A 41 8.43 0.96 4.17
CA HIS A 41 7.98 0.59 5.49
C HIS A 41 9.11 0.09 6.37
N ARG A 42 9.93 -0.85 5.88
CA ARG A 42 11.10 -1.37 6.60
C ARG A 42 12.10 -0.26 6.95
N SER A 43 12.32 0.68 6.02
CA SER A 43 13.23 1.80 6.26
C SER A 43 12.69 2.77 7.31
N ARG A 44 11.37 3.05 7.30
CA ARG A 44 10.74 3.86 8.34
C ARG A 44 10.84 3.22 9.72
N ILE A 45 10.65 1.91 9.83
CA ILE A 45 10.83 1.19 11.09
C ILE A 45 12.26 1.37 11.60
N ARG A 46 13.26 1.15 10.74
CA ARG A 46 14.68 1.33 11.13
C ARG A 46 14.98 2.76 11.60
N ILE A 47 14.44 3.78 10.92
CA ILE A 47 14.62 5.19 11.33
C ILE A 47 14.03 5.42 12.72
N LEU A 48 12.83 4.89 12.99
CA LEU A 48 12.18 5.03 14.28
C LEU A 48 12.95 4.30 15.39
N GLU A 49 13.41 3.08 15.14
CA GLU A 49 14.25 2.32 16.08
C GLU A 49 15.58 3.03 16.39
N GLU A 50 16.17 3.70 15.40
CA GLU A 50 17.38 4.49 15.61
C GLU A 50 17.11 5.78 16.40
N ALA A 51 16.00 6.46 16.11
CA ALA A 51 15.57 7.64 16.85
C ALA A 51 15.28 7.31 18.32
N ASP A 52 14.61 6.18 18.56
CA ASP A 52 14.28 5.69 19.91
C ASP A 52 15.55 5.46 20.73
N ARG A 53 16.51 4.69 20.20
CA ARG A 53 17.83 4.49 20.85
C ARG A 53 18.58 5.80 21.09
N CYS A 54 18.49 6.76 20.17
CA CYS A 54 19.13 8.07 20.33
C CYS A 54 18.51 8.83 21.50
N ILE A 55 17.18 8.85 21.57
CA ILE A 55 16.43 9.53 22.62
C ILE A 55 16.70 8.87 23.99
N GLU A 56 16.73 7.55 24.07
CA GLU A 56 17.07 6.82 25.31
C GLU A 56 18.46 7.18 25.84
N ALA A 57 19.43 7.43 24.94
CA ALA A 57 20.78 7.83 25.31
C ALA A 57 20.92 9.34 25.61
N ALA A 58 19.91 10.15 25.32
CA ALA A 58 19.97 11.60 25.42
C ALA A 58 19.83 12.07 26.88
N ASN A 59 20.92 12.54 27.48
CA ASN A 59 20.93 13.04 28.86
C ASN A 59 20.69 14.55 29.00
N THR A 60 20.44 15.26 27.88
CA THR A 60 20.21 16.70 27.87
C THR A 60 19.13 17.09 26.87
N ALA A 61 18.49 18.23 27.09
CA ALA A 61 17.51 18.78 26.15
C ALA A 61 18.13 19.04 24.77
N GLN A 62 19.41 19.43 24.72
CA GLN A 62 20.10 19.63 23.45
C GLN A 62 20.28 18.30 22.70
N ALA A 63 20.77 17.26 23.39
CA ALA A 63 20.93 15.93 22.81
C ALA A 63 19.60 15.37 22.28
N TYR A 64 18.50 15.55 23.02
CA TYR A 64 17.16 15.15 22.58
C TYR A 64 16.76 15.84 21.27
N ARG A 65 16.91 17.17 21.19
CA ARG A 65 16.63 17.94 19.96
C ARG A 65 17.54 17.52 18.79
N ASP A 66 18.76 17.08 19.08
CA ASP A 66 19.69 16.60 18.05
C ASP A 66 19.18 15.26 17.47
N CYS A 67 18.65 14.37 18.32
CA CYS A 67 17.97 13.15 17.88
C CYS A 67 16.77 13.44 16.98
N GLU A 68 15.90 14.40 17.33
CA GLU A 68 14.76 14.80 16.50
C GLU A 68 15.21 15.31 15.11
N ARG A 69 16.28 16.12 15.07
CA ARG A 69 16.83 16.62 13.79
C ARG A 69 17.40 15.47 12.96
N LYS A 70 18.09 14.52 13.59
CA LYS A 70 18.63 13.34 12.92
C LYS A 70 17.52 12.46 12.34
N GLU A 71 16.45 12.19 13.09
CA GLU A 71 15.27 11.47 12.59
C GLU A 71 14.66 12.20 11.38
N LYS A 72 14.44 13.52 11.52
CA LYS A 72 13.87 14.34 10.44
C LYS A 72 14.70 14.25 9.16
N GLN A 73 16.02 14.39 9.26
CA GLN A 73 16.95 14.29 8.13
C GLN A 73 16.89 12.90 7.50
N ALA A 74 16.88 11.83 8.30
CA ALA A 74 16.79 10.46 7.79
C ALA A 74 15.47 10.22 7.03
N ARG A 75 14.36 10.78 7.51
CA ARG A 75 13.06 10.71 6.82
C ARG A 75 13.04 11.51 5.53
N GLU A 76 13.68 12.67 5.49
CA GLU A 76 13.83 13.48 4.27
C GLU A 76 14.67 12.74 3.23
N HIS A 77 15.80 12.17 3.64
CA HIS A 77 16.65 11.36 2.77
C HIS A 77 15.90 10.15 2.19
N LEU A 78 15.15 9.41 3.01
CA LEU A 78 14.33 8.28 2.53
C LEU A 78 13.30 8.73 1.49
N ARG A 79 12.67 9.90 1.67
CA ARG A 79 11.73 10.44 0.67
C ARG A 79 12.44 10.76 -0.64
N GLU A 80 13.63 11.33 -0.57
CA GLU A 80 14.42 11.66 -1.76
C GLU A 80 14.84 10.40 -2.53
N GLU A 81 15.24 9.34 -1.82
CA GLU A 81 15.59 8.04 -2.40
C GLU A 81 14.40 7.36 -3.09
N LEU A 82 13.22 7.38 -2.46
CA LEU A 82 12.04 6.67 -2.98
C LEU A 82 11.28 7.45 -4.05
N ARG A 83 11.39 8.78 -4.08
CA ARG A 83 10.72 9.65 -5.05
C ARG A 83 10.94 9.22 -6.51
N PRO A 84 12.18 8.99 -7.01
CA PRO A 84 12.38 8.57 -8.40
C PRO A 84 11.73 7.20 -8.69
N ARG A 85 11.75 6.27 -7.75
CA ARG A 85 11.13 4.93 -7.91
C ARG A 85 9.61 5.05 -8.10
N HIS A 86 8.94 5.86 -7.28
CA HIS A 86 7.51 6.13 -7.43
C HIS A 86 7.20 6.87 -8.74
N GLN A 87 8.03 7.84 -9.13
CA GLN A 87 7.83 8.58 -10.38
C GLN A 87 7.96 7.67 -11.60
N ALA A 88 8.96 6.79 -11.62
CA ALA A 88 9.14 5.79 -12.67
C ALA A 88 7.93 4.85 -12.77
N LEU A 89 7.50 4.27 -11.65
CA LEU A 89 6.32 3.40 -11.63
C LEU A 89 5.06 4.12 -12.11
N ARG A 90 4.90 5.40 -11.76
CA ARG A 90 3.76 6.22 -12.22
C ARG A 90 3.82 6.50 -13.72
N GLN A 91 5.00 6.65 -14.31
CA GLN A 91 5.17 6.81 -15.75
C GLN A 91 4.86 5.50 -16.48
N GLU A 92 5.40 4.37 -16.00
CA GLU A 92 5.10 3.04 -16.54
C GLU A 92 3.61 2.73 -16.51
N ALA A 93 2.94 2.98 -15.38
CA ALA A 93 1.50 2.76 -15.24
C ALA A 93 0.66 3.63 -16.20
N ARG A 94 1.14 4.85 -16.52
CA ARG A 94 0.49 5.72 -17.51
C ARG A 94 0.65 5.17 -18.93
N GLN A 95 1.85 4.76 -19.31
CA GLN A 95 2.12 4.17 -20.62
C GLN A 95 1.33 2.88 -20.83
N TRP A 96 1.31 1.99 -19.83
CA TRP A 96 0.53 0.76 -19.86
C TRP A 96 -0.97 1.03 -20.02
N ARG A 97 -1.50 2.07 -19.38
CA ARG A 97 -2.91 2.46 -19.55
C ARG A 97 -3.20 2.98 -20.96
N GLN A 98 -2.28 3.77 -21.53
CA GLN A 98 -2.42 4.33 -22.88
C GLN A 98 -2.39 3.23 -23.95
N SER A 99 -1.44 2.28 -23.88
CA SER A 99 -1.35 1.18 -24.85
C SER A 99 -2.60 0.31 -24.87
N ARG A 100 -3.18 0.03 -23.69
CA ARG A 100 -4.43 -0.73 -23.56
C ARG A 100 -5.64 0.00 -24.14
N GLN A 101 -5.67 1.33 -24.05
CA GLN A 101 -6.72 2.15 -24.67
C GLN A 101 -6.62 2.16 -26.20
N THR A 102 -5.39 2.26 -26.75
CA THR A 102 -5.17 2.22 -28.20
C THR A 102 -5.45 0.84 -28.80
N GLU A 103 -5.08 -0.25 -28.12
CA GLU A 103 -5.40 -1.62 -28.55
C GLU A 103 -6.91 -1.88 -28.56
N GLY A 104 -7.64 -1.38 -27.54
CA GLY A 104 -9.10 -1.53 -27.46
C GLY A 104 -9.89 -0.68 -28.47
N MET A 105 -9.30 0.38 -29.04
CA MET A 105 -9.92 1.19 -30.09
C MET A 105 -9.64 0.65 -31.51
N SER A 106 -8.59 -0.15 -31.70
CA SER A 106 -8.21 -0.69 -33.02
C SER A 106 -9.02 -1.94 -33.45
N THR A 107 -9.88 -2.48 -32.59
CA THR A 107 -10.64 -3.72 -32.85
C THR A 107 -12.11 -3.48 -33.24
N LYS A 108 -12.49 -2.26 -33.63
CA LYS A 108 -13.85 -1.99 -34.13
C LYS A 108 -13.82 -1.85 -35.67
N PRO A 109 -14.28 -2.87 -36.43
CA PRO A 109 -14.47 -2.74 -37.89
C PRO A 109 -15.58 -1.75 -38.22
#